data_AF-A0A067FIR0-F1
#
_entry.id   AF-A0A067FIR0-F1
#
_cell.length_a   1.000
_cell.length_b   1.000
_cell.length_c   1.000
_cell.angle_alpha   90.00
_cell.angle_beta   90.00
_cell.angle_gamma   90.00
#
_symmetry.space_group_name_H-M   'P 1'
#
loop_
_entity.id
_entity.type
_entity.pdbx_description
1 polymer ?
#
loop_
_entity_poly.entity_id
_entity_poly.type
_entity_poly.pdbx_seq_one_letter_code
_entity_poly.pdbx_strand_id
1 'polypeptide(L)'
;MADEEQDKADRERVFKRFDLNGDGKISASELADCLNALSSVSDEEVKKMMAEIDTDGDGVISYDEFTAFAEANRGLIKNVAKIF
;
A
#
# COMPACT_ATOMS: atom_id res chain seq x y z
N MET A 1 15.87 -15.16 -7.62
CA MET A 1 16.90 -14.70 -6.67
C MET A 1 17.08 -13.18 -6.66
N ALA A 2 17.30 -12.48 -7.79
CA ALA A 2 17.38 -11.01 -7.76
C ALA A 2 16.02 -10.29 -7.64
N ASP A 3 14.96 -10.84 -8.25
CA ASP A 3 13.64 -10.18 -8.26
C ASP A 3 12.97 -10.13 -6.88
N GLU A 4 13.13 -11.16 -6.03
CA GLU A 4 12.45 -11.22 -4.73
C GLU A 4 13.00 -10.23 -3.70
N GLU A 5 14.30 -9.99 -3.71
CA GLU A 5 14.95 -9.05 -2.81
C GLU A 5 14.56 -7.60 -3.17
N GLN A 6 14.46 -7.33 -4.47
CA GLN A 6 13.96 -6.06 -5.00
C GLN A 6 12.47 -5.86 -4.66
N ASP A 7 11.63 -6.88 -4.86
CA ASP A 7 10.19 -6.83 -4.55
C ASP A 7 9.95 -6.54 -3.07
N LYS A 8 10.76 -7.12 -2.18
CA LYS A 8 10.70 -6.87 -0.73
C LYS A 8 11.15 -5.44 -0.38
N ALA A 9 12.22 -4.96 -1.01
CA ALA A 9 12.70 -3.59 -0.82
C ALA A 9 11.70 -2.54 -1.32
N ASP A 10 11.07 -2.79 -2.48
CA ASP A 10 10.02 -1.94 -3.04
C ASP A 10 8.79 -1.93 -2.13
N ARG A 11 8.36 -3.11 -1.64
CA ARG A 11 7.29 -3.19 -0.63
C ARG A 11 7.58 -2.36 0.60
N GLU A 12 8.76 -2.49 1.20
CA GLU A 12 9.09 -1.76 2.41
C GLU A 12 9.20 -0.24 2.16
N ARG A 13 9.76 0.16 1.01
CA ARG A 13 9.81 1.57 0.60
C ARG A 13 8.43 2.16 0.42
N VAL A 14 7.56 1.46 -0.30
CA VAL A 14 6.19 1.91 -0.53
C VAL A 14 5.43 1.95 0.80
N PHE A 15 5.54 0.91 1.63
CA PHE A 15 4.90 0.86 2.93
C PHE A 15 5.26 2.07 3.80
N LYS A 16 6.56 2.35 3.97
CA LYS A 16 7.05 3.53 4.71
C LYS A 16 6.64 4.87 4.10
N ARG A 17 6.26 4.88 2.81
CA ARG A 17 5.83 6.11 2.14
C ARG A 17 4.35 6.37 2.32
N PHE A 18 3.57 5.29 2.38
CA PHE A 18 2.16 5.31 2.71
C PHE A 18 1.94 5.56 4.21
N ASP A 19 2.76 4.96 5.06
CA ASP A 19 2.81 5.20 6.50
C ASP A 19 3.42 6.58 6.78
N LEU A 20 2.60 7.63 6.75
CA LEU A 20 3.03 9.02 6.92
C LEU A 20 3.33 9.33 8.39
N ASN A 21 2.60 8.68 9.29
CA ASN A 21 2.74 8.87 10.73
C ASN A 21 3.87 7.99 11.34
N GLY A 22 4.34 6.97 10.61
CA GLY A 22 5.38 6.04 11.04
C GLY A 22 4.92 5.03 12.09
N ASP A 23 3.62 4.74 12.18
CA ASP A 23 3.04 3.83 13.18
C ASP A 23 3.13 2.35 12.80
N GLY A 24 3.65 2.07 11.60
CA GLY A 24 3.81 0.73 11.07
C GLY A 24 2.52 0.16 10.49
N LYS A 25 1.57 1.03 10.14
CA LYS A 25 0.24 0.73 9.61
C LYS A 25 -0.14 1.81 8.60
N ILE A 26 -1.06 1.51 7.70
CA ILE A 26 -1.56 2.49 6.73
C ILE A 26 -3.04 2.70 6.98
N SER A 27 -3.41 3.88 7.43
CA SER A 27 -4.81 4.24 7.64
C SER A 27 -5.53 4.51 6.32
N ALA A 28 -6.86 4.40 6.29
CA ALA A 28 -7.64 4.70 5.07
C ALA A 28 -7.37 6.10 4.51
N SER A 29 -7.15 7.09 5.37
CA SER A 29 -6.77 8.45 4.96
C SER A 29 -5.37 8.51 4.35
N GLU A 30 -4.41 7.77 4.88
CA GLU A 30 -3.03 7.74 4.38
C GLU A 30 -2.95 6.99 3.04
N LEU A 31 -3.71 5.89 2.92
CA LEU A 31 -3.92 5.19 1.67
C LEU A 31 -4.55 6.11 0.63
N ALA A 32 -5.59 6.86 0.98
CA ALA A 32 -6.26 7.81 0.08
C ALA A 32 -5.29 8.89 -0.43
N ASP A 33 -4.51 9.50 0.47
CA ASP A 33 -3.60 10.59 0.12
C ASP A 33 -2.51 10.12 -0.85
N CYS A 34 -1.92 8.96 -0.58
CA CYS A 34 -0.91 8.37 -1.46
C CYS A 34 -1.51 7.89 -2.79
N LEU A 35 -2.68 7.23 -2.76
CA LEU A 35 -3.36 6.80 -3.97
C LEU A 35 -3.71 7.98 -4.86
N ASN A 36 -4.25 9.07 -4.30
CA ASN A 36 -4.59 10.28 -5.02
C ASN A 36 -3.36 10.99 -5.63
N ALA A 37 -2.19 10.84 -5.00
CA ALA A 37 -0.91 11.33 -5.54
C ALA A 37 -0.41 10.51 -6.75
N LEU A 38 -0.81 9.25 -6.86
CA LEU A 38 -0.40 8.32 -7.93
C LEU A 38 -1.42 8.29 -9.08
N SER A 39 -2.71 8.35 -8.75
CA SER A 39 -3.83 8.31 -9.68
C SER A 39 -5.04 8.95 -9.02
N SER A 40 -5.86 9.72 -9.73
CA SER A 40 -7.09 10.28 -9.14
C SER A 40 -8.13 9.18 -8.89
N VAL A 41 -7.97 8.47 -7.77
CA VAL A 41 -8.91 7.49 -7.24
C VAL A 41 -9.85 8.20 -6.27
N SER A 42 -11.15 7.93 -6.39
CA SER A 42 -12.15 8.54 -5.50
C SER A 42 -12.18 7.84 -4.14
N ASP A 43 -12.64 8.54 -3.09
CA ASP A 43 -12.81 7.98 -1.74
C ASP A 43 -13.57 6.64 -1.72
N GLU A 44 -14.53 6.45 -2.63
CA GLU A 44 -15.27 5.20 -2.76
C GLU A 44 -14.39 4.03 -3.22
N GLU A 45 -13.49 4.26 -4.18
CA GLU A 45 -12.54 3.25 -4.62
C GLU A 45 -11.48 2.98 -3.55
N VAL A 46 -11.02 4.01 -2.84
CA VAL A 46 -10.10 3.83 -1.72
C VAL A 46 -10.75 2.99 -0.63
N LYS A 47 -12.01 3.27 -0.25
CA LYS A 47 -12.74 2.44 0.71
C LYS A 47 -12.91 0.99 0.24
N LYS A 48 -13.15 0.80 -1.06
CA LYS A 48 -13.30 -0.53 -1.62
C LYS A 48 -11.98 -1.31 -1.59
N MET A 49 -10.87 -0.67 -2.00
CA MET A 49 -9.53 -1.25 -1.88
C MET A 49 -9.17 -1.51 -0.42
N MET A 50 -9.48 -0.57 0.48
CA MET A 50 -9.27 -0.72 1.91
C MET A 50 -10.00 -1.98 2.40
N ALA A 51 -11.28 -2.13 2.11
CA ALA A 51 -12.06 -3.29 2.52
C ALA A 51 -11.65 -4.61 1.84
N GLU A 52 -10.96 -4.55 0.69
CA GLU A 52 -10.38 -5.74 0.05
C GLU A 52 -9.03 -6.15 0.68
N ILE A 53 -8.32 -5.23 1.31
CA ILE A 53 -7.00 -5.47 1.91
C ILE A 53 -7.11 -5.69 3.42
N ASP A 54 -7.85 -4.82 4.11
CA ASP A 54 -8.19 -4.88 5.53
C ASP A 54 -9.10 -6.07 5.79
N THR A 55 -8.47 -7.17 6.16
CA THR A 55 -9.13 -8.47 6.33
C THR A 55 -9.65 -8.62 7.76
N ASP A 56 -8.98 -7.96 8.72
CA ASP A 56 -9.39 -7.91 10.13
C ASP A 56 -10.52 -6.89 10.37
N GLY A 57 -10.67 -5.91 9.48
CA GLY A 57 -11.70 -4.88 9.54
C GLY A 57 -11.41 -3.79 10.58
N ASP A 58 -10.14 -3.57 10.90
CA ASP A 58 -9.72 -2.61 11.93
C ASP A 58 -9.60 -1.17 11.38
N GLY A 59 -9.77 -1.01 10.07
CA GLY A 59 -9.75 0.27 9.38
C GLY A 59 -8.35 0.80 9.12
N VAL A 60 -7.32 -0.01 9.33
CA VAL A 60 -5.94 0.25 8.89
C VAL A 60 -5.39 -0.99 8.18
N ILE A 61 -4.33 -0.81 7.40
CA ILE A 61 -3.65 -1.91 6.72
C ILE A 61 -2.35 -2.17 7.46
N SER A 62 -2.23 -3.36 8.04
CA SER A 62 -1.01 -3.83 8.68
C SER A 62 0.05 -4.22 7.65
N TYR A 63 1.32 -4.27 8.07
CA TYR A 63 2.42 -4.70 7.18
C TYR A 63 2.18 -6.07 6.52
N ASP A 64 1.55 -7.01 7.24
CA ASP A 64 1.24 -8.34 6.73
C ASP A 64 0.18 -8.30 5.61
N GLU A 65 -0.91 -7.58 5.84
CA GLU A 65 -2.00 -7.36 4.87
C GLU A 65 -1.50 -6.60 3.63
N PHE A 66 -0.69 -5.55 3.85
CA PHE A 66 -0.03 -4.84 2.77
C PHE A 66 0.89 -5.78 1.97
N THR A 67 1.64 -6.65 2.64
CA THR A 67 2.56 -7.58 1.97
C THR A 67 1.78 -8.57 1.11
N ALA A 68 0.70 -9.15 1.62
CA ALA A 68 -0.18 -10.03 0.86
C ALA A 68 -0.78 -9.32 -0.37
N PHE A 69 -1.26 -8.08 -0.19
CA PHE A 69 -1.78 -7.27 -1.29
C PHE A 69 -0.70 -6.94 -2.33
N ALA A 70 0.49 -6.56 -1.87
CA ALA A 70 1.62 -6.22 -2.70
C ALA A 70 2.15 -7.43 -3.48
N GLU A 71 2.10 -8.63 -2.91
CA GLU A 71 2.42 -9.87 -3.61
C GLU A 71 1.41 -10.21 -4.69
N ALA A 72 0.12 -9.93 -4.45
CA ALA A 72 -0.93 -10.06 -5.46
C ALA A 72 -0.84 -8.96 -6.54
N ASN A 73 -0.39 -7.76 -6.18
CA ASN A 73 -0.39 -6.56 -7.02
C ASN A 73 1.02 -5.98 -7.24
N ARG A 74 1.99 -6.83 -7.57
CA ARG A 74 3.41 -6.42 -7.76
C ARG A 74 3.59 -5.28 -8.77
N GLY A 75 2.74 -5.23 -9.80
CA GLY A 75 2.79 -4.16 -10.81
C GLY A 75 2.49 -2.76 -10.25
N LEU A 76 1.55 -2.68 -9.30
CA LEU A 76 1.21 -1.43 -8.61
C LEU A 76 2.38 -0.97 -7.74
N ILE A 77 2.90 -1.85 -6.88
CA ILE A 77 4.03 -1.55 -5.99
C ILE A 77 5.25 -1.08 -6.78
N LYS A 78 5.58 -1.74 -7.91
CA LYS A 78 6.69 -1.33 -8.77
C LYS A 78 6.48 0.03 -9.43
N ASN A 79 5.25 0.43 -9.74
CA ASN A 79 4.97 1.77 -10.28
C ASN A 79 5.11 2.83 -9.20
N VAL A 80 4.57 2.58 -8.02
CA VAL A 80 4.69 3.49 -6.88
C VAL A 80 6.15 3.67 -6.47
N ALA A 81 6.91 2.58 -6.33
CA ALA A 81 8.32 2.61 -5.95
C ALA A 81 9.24 3.28 -7.00
N LYS A 82 8.73 3.53 -8.23
CA LYS A 82 9.44 4.29 -9.28
C LYS A 82 9.07 5.77 -9.30
N ILE A 83 7.89 6.12 -8.79
CA ILE A 83 7.40 7.51 -8.76
C ILE A 83 8.06 8.28 -7.61
N PHE A 84 8.40 7.57 -6.53
CA PHE A 84 9.07 8.10 -5.33
C PHE A 84 10.48 7.54 -5.18
#